data_AF-A0A445CQ85-F1
#
_entry.id   AF-A0A445CQ85-F1
#
_cell.length_a   1.000
_cell.length_b   1.000
_cell.length_c   1.000
_cell.angle_alpha   90.00
_cell.angle_beta   90.00
_cell.angle_gamma   90.00
#
_symmetry.space_group_name_H-M   'P 1'
#
loop_
_entity.id
_entity.type
_entity.pdbx_description
1 polymer ?
#
loop_
_entity_poly.entity_id
_entity_poly.type
_entity_poly.pdbx_seq_one_letter_code
_entity_poly.pdbx_strand_id
1 'polypeptide(L)'
;MAKFQLPLPIIPDELLQEIFLRSSAKAVGRCMCLNKFWYRQLRQPETCIHHMRRQKVLDQHVLFHVGYSLLLMGSDSLYIVNAASGEEVNVQHPFGVGIHGWFRIVGVSNGNICFKFSRERDDTRLLVWNPTTQCSREISDPHRDHGRSFFPVYGFGYVPNSDAYTVIHMCKRDIADAYVFFSRYCSRRSTWFHCVDCLPGVEKIDPNSVFNNGQAYWITGTGDSYATPKSVLCYSVEDESFSEVSIPVGAIYTIHNLLTHKEKVALLAHTHNEFGYVAAIWHLNEDANGNRILEQYCRFASRSIRENPIQFVDENLLLLVNNSKERELLVNYRYRELVLTEYDIEHGTKNLLVRRAWRYPETPHPITVRSTLKYFAGMFPV
;
A
#
# COMPACT_ATOMS: atom_id res chain seq x y z
N MET A 1 -12.63 46.29 -41.57
CA MET A 1 -11.80 45.06 -41.43
C MET A 1 -12.70 43.93 -40.93
N ALA A 2 -13.03 42.98 -41.80
CA ALA A 2 -13.74 41.77 -41.40
C ALA A 2 -12.75 40.81 -40.74
N LYS A 3 -12.96 40.47 -39.46
CA LYS A 3 -12.18 39.42 -38.79
C LYS A 3 -12.63 38.07 -39.37
N PHE A 4 -11.78 37.47 -40.21
CA PHE A 4 -11.90 36.05 -40.53
C PHE A 4 -11.58 35.24 -39.27
N GLN A 5 -12.62 34.79 -38.56
CA GLN A 5 -12.47 33.70 -37.60
C GLN A 5 -12.41 32.40 -38.41
N LEU A 6 -11.20 31.85 -38.56
CA LEU A 6 -11.06 30.45 -38.96
C LEU A 6 -11.78 29.60 -37.90
N PRO A 7 -12.68 28.67 -38.28
CA PRO A 7 -13.28 27.76 -37.32
C PRO A 7 -12.17 26.99 -36.62
N LEU A 8 -12.21 26.99 -35.28
CA LEU A 8 -11.26 26.20 -34.50
C LEU A 8 -11.35 24.73 -34.95
N PRO A 9 -10.22 24.05 -35.19
CA PRO A 9 -10.25 22.64 -35.55
C PRO A 9 -10.98 21.85 -34.45
N ILE A 10 -12.03 21.14 -34.85
CA ILE A 10 -12.82 20.29 -33.97
C ILE A 10 -12.06 18.97 -33.85
N ILE A 11 -11.60 18.66 -32.64
CA ILE A 11 -11.02 17.35 -32.34
C ILE A 11 -12.20 16.41 -32.01
N PRO A 12 -12.33 15.27 -32.70
CA PRO A 12 -13.32 14.23 -32.39
C PRO A 12 -13.23 13.76 -30.93
N ASP A 13 -14.38 13.43 -30.34
CA ASP A 13 -14.48 13.01 -28.94
C ASP A 13 -13.67 11.73 -28.67
N GLU A 14 -13.55 10.82 -29.64
CA GLU A 14 -12.76 9.60 -29.52
C GLU A 14 -11.26 9.90 -29.38
N LEU A 15 -10.77 10.90 -30.11
CA LEU A 15 -9.38 11.34 -30.00
C LEU A 15 -9.13 12.06 -28.68
N LEU A 16 -10.06 12.90 -28.23
CA LEU A 16 -9.99 13.53 -26.91
C LEU A 16 -9.99 12.49 -25.79
N GLN A 17 -10.83 11.46 -25.90
CA GLN A 17 -10.87 10.36 -24.94
C GLN A 17 -9.52 9.64 -24.89
N GLU A 18 -8.91 9.31 -26.02
CA GLU A 18 -7.59 8.67 -26.05
C GLU A 18 -6.49 9.58 -25.48
N ILE A 19 -6.54 10.89 -25.73
CA ILE A 19 -5.65 11.88 -25.12
C ILE A 19 -5.82 11.87 -23.59
N PHE A 20 -7.04 11.90 -23.08
CA PHE A 20 -7.30 11.87 -21.63
C PHE A 20 -6.81 10.58 -21.00
N LEU A 21 -7.03 9.43 -21.66
CA LEU A 21 -6.57 8.13 -21.17
C LEU A 21 -5.04 8.00 -21.09
N ARG A 22 -4.29 8.80 -21.85
CA ARG A 22 -2.81 8.87 -21.82
C ARG A 22 -2.28 9.99 -20.92
N SER A 23 -3.14 10.93 -20.54
CA SER A 23 -2.78 12.07 -19.71
C SER A 23 -2.65 11.67 -18.24
N SER A 24 -1.90 12.45 -17.46
CA SER A 24 -1.80 12.24 -16.00
C SER A 24 -3.18 12.36 -15.34
N ALA A 25 -3.39 11.64 -14.24
CA ALA A 25 -4.66 11.69 -13.50
C ALA A 25 -5.03 13.14 -13.10
N LYS A 26 -4.05 13.96 -12.74
CA LYS A 26 -4.25 15.38 -12.44
C LYS A 26 -4.76 16.19 -13.63
N ALA A 27 -4.25 15.94 -14.83
CA ALA A 27 -4.72 16.60 -16.04
C ALA A 27 -6.16 16.17 -16.37
N VAL A 28 -6.45 14.87 -16.32
CA VAL A 28 -7.81 14.34 -16.49
C VAL A 28 -8.78 14.95 -15.49
N GLY A 29 -8.37 15.03 -14.21
CA GLY A 29 -9.15 15.66 -13.15
C GLY A 29 -9.53 17.11 -13.45
N ARG A 30 -8.60 17.90 -14.00
CA ARG A 30 -8.89 19.27 -14.48
C ARG A 30 -9.86 19.28 -15.66
N CYS A 31 -9.73 18.33 -16.58
CA CYS A 31 -10.63 18.21 -17.73
C CYS A 31 -12.07 17.87 -17.32
N MET A 32 -12.27 17.11 -16.23
CA MET A 32 -13.60 16.87 -15.67
C MET A 32 -14.30 18.15 -15.19
N CYS A 33 -13.54 19.20 -14.85
CA CYS A 33 -14.09 20.48 -14.42
C CYS A 33 -14.53 21.38 -15.59
N LEU A 34 -14.23 21.03 -16.85
CA LEU A 34 -14.50 21.90 -18.00
C LEU A 34 -15.99 21.96 -18.34
N ASN A 35 -16.69 20.82 -18.38
CA ASN A 35 -18.13 20.76 -18.66
C ASN A 35 -18.77 19.44 -18.15
N LYS A 36 -20.11 19.40 -18.14
CA LYS A 36 -20.90 18.22 -17.69
C LYS A 36 -20.71 16.98 -18.55
N PHE A 37 -20.38 17.13 -19.83
CA PHE A 37 -20.17 16.01 -20.74
C PHE A 37 -18.89 15.27 -20.38
N TRP A 38 -17.75 15.96 -20.32
CA TRP A 38 -16.46 15.39 -19.93
C TRP A 38 -16.46 14.90 -18.49
N TYR A 39 -17.14 15.62 -17.58
CA TYR A 39 -17.35 15.11 -16.22
C TYR A 39 -17.99 13.72 -16.20
N ARG A 40 -19.03 13.49 -17.02
CA ARG A 40 -19.71 12.19 -17.09
C ARG A 40 -18.84 11.14 -17.77
N GLN A 41 -18.25 11.45 -18.91
CA GLN A 41 -17.45 10.51 -19.71
C GLN A 41 -16.20 10.02 -18.95
N LEU A 42 -15.47 10.94 -18.32
CA LEU A 42 -14.23 10.62 -17.62
C LEU A 42 -14.44 9.97 -16.26
N ARG A 43 -15.65 10.04 -15.71
CA ARG A 43 -16.04 9.38 -14.46
C ARG A 43 -16.66 8.01 -14.68
N GLN A 44 -16.89 7.59 -15.92
CA GLN A 44 -17.39 6.24 -16.21
C GLN A 44 -16.42 5.19 -15.65
N PRO A 45 -16.92 4.13 -14.98
CA PRO A 45 -16.10 3.07 -14.42
C PRO A 45 -15.07 2.50 -15.40
N GLU A 46 -15.48 2.25 -16.64
CA GLU A 46 -14.66 1.69 -17.70
C GLU A 46 -13.50 2.63 -18.05
N THR A 47 -13.79 3.92 -18.20
CA THR A 47 -12.79 4.97 -18.47
C THR A 47 -11.80 5.08 -17.32
N CYS A 48 -12.28 5.08 -16.07
CA CYS A 48 -11.42 5.09 -14.89
C CYS A 48 -10.51 3.86 -14.86
N ILE A 49 -11.06 2.64 -15.03
CA ILE A 49 -10.28 1.39 -15.03
C ILE A 49 -9.21 1.42 -16.11
N HIS A 50 -9.56 1.84 -17.33
CA HIS A 50 -8.62 1.88 -18.46
C HIS A 50 -7.52 2.91 -18.25
N HIS A 51 -7.87 4.10 -17.76
CA HIS A 51 -6.90 5.11 -17.34
C HIS A 51 -5.97 4.57 -16.26
N MET A 52 -6.51 3.93 -15.21
CA MET A 52 -5.72 3.35 -14.12
C MET A 52 -4.71 2.32 -14.61
N ARG A 53 -5.12 1.39 -15.49
CA ARG A 53 -4.23 0.36 -16.05
C ARG A 53 -3.04 0.98 -16.78
N ARG A 54 -3.27 2.07 -17.53
CA ARG A 54 -2.19 2.81 -18.20
C ARG A 54 -1.29 3.53 -17.20
N GLN A 55 -1.86 4.21 -16.20
CA GLN A 55 -1.06 4.92 -15.20
C GLN A 55 -0.20 3.98 -14.35
N LYS A 56 -0.69 2.77 -14.02
CA LYS A 56 0.07 1.77 -13.24
C LYS A 56 1.43 1.41 -13.87
N VAL A 57 1.53 1.49 -15.20
CA VAL A 57 2.76 1.21 -15.96
C VAL A 57 3.67 2.45 -16.02
N LEU A 58 3.09 3.63 -16.12
CA LEU A 58 3.82 4.88 -16.31
C LEU A 58 4.29 5.52 -15.00
N ASP A 59 3.61 5.21 -13.89
CA ASP A 59 3.73 5.95 -12.66
C ASP A 59 4.53 5.18 -11.58
N GLN A 60 5.66 5.77 -11.19
CA GLN A 60 6.61 5.19 -10.23
C GLN A 60 6.59 5.94 -8.90
N HIS A 61 5.42 6.41 -8.44
CA HIS A 61 5.35 7.06 -7.14
C HIS A 61 5.41 6.05 -5.99
N VAL A 62 5.98 6.49 -4.89
CA VAL A 62 6.03 5.77 -3.62
C VAL A 62 5.39 6.65 -2.56
N LEU A 63 4.44 6.07 -1.82
CA LEU A 63 3.82 6.67 -0.65
C LEU A 63 4.59 6.27 0.60
N PHE A 64 5.08 7.26 1.34
CA PHE A 64 5.70 7.11 2.64
C PHE A 64 4.75 7.59 3.73
N HIS A 65 4.59 6.77 4.75
CA HIS A 65 4.00 7.15 6.02
C HIS A 65 5.10 7.28 7.05
N VAL A 66 5.27 8.47 7.61
CA VAL A 66 6.42 8.84 8.43
C VAL A 66 5.92 9.43 9.72
N GLY A 67 6.37 8.91 10.86
CA GLY A 67 5.92 9.34 12.18
C GLY A 67 7.06 9.58 13.15
N TYR A 68 6.73 10.18 14.29
CA TYR A 68 7.65 10.25 15.43
C TYR A 68 7.64 8.92 16.19
N SER A 69 8.47 8.80 17.25
CA SER A 69 8.48 7.64 18.16
C SER A 69 7.07 7.10 18.45
N LEU A 70 6.93 5.80 18.72
CA LEU A 70 5.65 5.13 19.08
C LEU A 70 4.86 5.84 20.21
N LEU A 71 5.51 6.71 20.97
CA LEU A 71 4.92 7.50 22.07
C LEU A 71 4.28 8.83 21.61
N LEU A 72 4.48 9.27 20.36
CA LEU A 72 4.05 10.57 19.84
C LEU A 72 3.29 10.40 18.51
N MET A 73 2.18 9.66 18.54
CA MET A 73 1.41 9.24 17.35
C MET A 73 0.61 10.37 16.66
N GLY A 74 0.53 11.58 17.26
CA GLY A 74 -0.28 12.70 16.78
C GLY A 74 0.39 13.59 15.73
N SER A 75 1.54 13.22 15.18
CA SER A 75 2.32 14.07 14.27
C SER A 75 2.86 13.33 13.04
N ASP A 76 2.18 12.26 12.65
CA ASP A 76 2.53 11.48 11.48
C ASP A 76 2.20 12.27 10.19
N SER A 77 3.05 12.10 9.18
CA SER A 77 3.02 12.80 7.90
C SER A 77 3.03 11.81 6.74
N LEU A 78 2.44 12.22 5.61
CA LEU A 78 2.41 11.45 4.38
C LEU A 78 3.19 12.19 3.29
N TYR A 79 3.97 11.43 2.53
CA TYR A 79 4.73 11.94 1.39
C TYR A 79 4.52 11.03 0.20
N ILE A 80 4.23 11.61 -0.96
CA ILE A 80 4.21 10.89 -2.23
C ILE A 80 5.39 11.40 -3.03
N VAL A 81 6.29 10.49 -3.41
CA VAL A 81 7.54 10.84 -4.06
C VAL A 81 7.68 10.04 -5.34
N ASN A 82 8.04 10.70 -6.44
CA ASN A 82 8.39 10.01 -7.69
C ASN A 82 9.73 9.28 -7.49
N ALA A 83 9.76 7.97 -7.67
CA ALA A 83 10.96 7.17 -7.42
C ALA A 83 12.11 7.52 -8.38
N ALA A 84 11.82 7.94 -9.62
CA ALA A 84 12.85 8.26 -10.61
C ALA A 84 13.40 9.68 -10.46
N SER A 85 12.53 10.68 -10.30
CA SER A 85 12.94 12.10 -10.24
C SER A 85 13.20 12.61 -8.83
N GLY A 86 12.66 11.94 -7.80
CA GLY A 86 12.65 12.43 -6.42
C GLY A 86 11.77 13.65 -6.18
N GLU A 87 10.95 14.03 -7.17
CA GLU A 87 9.93 15.07 -7.03
C GLU A 87 8.89 14.64 -6.00
N GLU A 88 8.49 15.57 -5.15
CA GLU A 88 7.51 15.35 -4.11
C GLU A 88 6.17 15.97 -4.51
N VAL A 89 5.13 15.17 -4.36
CA VAL A 89 3.76 15.65 -4.43
C VAL A 89 3.35 16.05 -3.03
N ASN A 90 2.98 17.33 -2.86
CA ASN A 90 2.40 17.81 -1.61
C ASN A 90 1.02 17.15 -1.41
N VAL A 91 0.88 16.45 -0.29
CA VAL A 91 -0.30 15.65 0.03
C VAL A 91 -0.67 15.94 1.47
N GLN A 92 -1.84 16.56 1.66
CA GLN A 92 -2.44 16.74 2.99
C GLN A 92 -3.59 15.76 3.13
N HIS A 93 -3.52 14.90 4.15
CA HIS A 93 -4.60 13.96 4.42
C HIS A 93 -5.88 14.71 4.84
N PRO A 94 -7.08 14.22 4.50
CA PRO A 94 -8.34 14.96 4.64
C PRO A 94 -8.95 14.87 6.05
N PHE A 95 -8.15 14.53 7.06
CA PHE A 95 -8.60 14.38 8.45
C PHE A 95 -7.62 15.08 9.39
N GLY A 96 -8.10 15.40 10.59
CA GLY A 96 -7.27 15.95 11.66
C GLY A 96 -7.04 14.87 12.71
N VAL A 97 -5.80 14.76 13.18
CA VAL A 97 -5.40 13.85 14.25
C VAL A 97 -5.14 14.70 15.49
N GLY A 98 -5.83 14.41 16.59
CA GLY A 98 -5.61 15.12 17.84
C GLY A 98 -4.26 14.75 18.48
N ILE A 99 -3.94 15.39 19.62
CA ILE A 99 -2.68 15.15 20.35
C ILE A 99 -2.50 13.67 20.74
N HIS A 100 -3.62 12.97 20.98
CA HIS A 100 -3.65 11.54 21.30
C HIS A 100 -4.23 10.68 20.17
N GLY A 101 -4.44 11.28 19.00
CA GLY A 101 -4.88 10.57 17.82
C GLY A 101 -3.72 9.85 17.13
N TRP A 102 -4.08 9.03 16.16
CA TRP A 102 -3.14 8.34 15.30
C TRP A 102 -3.79 7.94 13.97
N PHE A 103 -2.99 7.60 12.97
CA PHE A 103 -3.48 6.91 11.79
C PHE A 103 -2.47 5.91 11.25
N ARG A 104 -2.95 4.98 10.42
CA ARG A 104 -2.13 4.06 9.64
C ARG A 104 -2.77 3.86 8.27
N ILE A 105 -1.94 3.54 7.29
CA ILE A 105 -2.43 3.12 5.97
C ILE A 105 -2.84 1.65 6.08
N VAL A 106 -4.06 1.33 5.68
CA VAL A 106 -4.55 -0.04 5.52
C VAL A 106 -4.10 -0.61 4.17
N GLY A 107 -4.12 0.22 3.12
CA GLY A 107 -3.62 -0.15 1.80
C GLY A 107 -3.83 0.95 0.78
N VAL A 108 -3.26 0.75 -0.41
CA VAL A 108 -3.41 1.61 -1.58
C VAL A 108 -3.94 0.77 -2.72
N SER A 109 -4.96 1.27 -3.42
CA SER A 109 -5.54 0.56 -4.56
C SER A 109 -6.18 1.56 -5.52
N ASN A 110 -5.84 1.46 -6.80
CA ASN A 110 -6.37 2.30 -7.88
C ASN A 110 -6.33 3.82 -7.59
N GLY A 111 -5.25 4.31 -6.97
CA GLY A 111 -5.09 5.73 -6.59
C GLY A 111 -5.83 6.15 -5.33
N ASN A 112 -6.67 5.28 -4.76
CA ASN A 112 -7.29 5.45 -3.46
C ASN A 112 -6.36 4.95 -2.35
N ILE A 113 -6.33 5.66 -1.24
CA ILE A 113 -5.62 5.30 -0.01
C ILE A 113 -6.67 5.03 1.06
N CYS A 114 -6.60 3.86 1.69
CA CYS A 114 -7.44 3.53 2.84
C CYS A 114 -6.63 3.74 4.12
N PHE A 115 -7.22 4.45 5.07
CA PHE A 115 -6.66 4.72 6.39
C PHE A 115 -7.53 4.07 7.46
N LYS A 116 -6.87 3.61 8.52
CA LYS A 116 -7.49 3.49 9.83
C LYS A 116 -6.93 4.62 10.69
N PHE A 117 -7.80 5.38 11.34
CA PHE A 117 -7.38 6.50 12.16
C PHE A 117 -8.24 6.62 13.42
N SER A 118 -7.71 7.35 14.38
CA SER A 118 -8.36 7.73 15.63
C SER A 118 -8.07 9.19 15.89
N ARG A 119 -9.10 9.96 16.22
CA ARG A 119 -8.95 11.37 16.63
C ARG A 119 -8.56 11.47 18.09
N GLU A 120 -9.15 10.60 18.89
CA GLU A 120 -8.91 10.38 20.32
C GLU A 120 -8.89 8.88 20.58
N ARG A 121 -7.90 8.39 21.31
CA ARG A 121 -7.49 6.97 21.50
C ARG A 121 -8.48 5.90 21.00
N ASP A 122 -9.66 5.82 21.60
CA ASP A 122 -10.60 4.70 21.40
C ASP A 122 -11.63 4.93 20.27
N ASP A 123 -11.70 6.12 19.69
CA ASP A 123 -12.61 6.44 18.60
C ASP A 123 -11.99 6.12 17.23
N THR A 124 -11.94 4.83 16.87
CA THR A 124 -11.37 4.39 15.59
C THR A 124 -12.37 4.51 14.43
N ARG A 125 -11.86 4.88 13.26
CA ARG A 125 -12.60 5.03 12.01
C ARG A 125 -11.77 4.52 10.84
N LEU A 126 -12.45 4.17 9.76
CA LEU A 126 -11.84 3.90 8.47
C LEU A 126 -12.17 5.06 7.52
N LEU A 127 -11.22 5.42 6.66
CA LEU A 127 -11.43 6.42 5.61
C LEU A 127 -10.80 5.94 4.32
N VAL A 128 -11.54 6.00 3.22
CA VAL A 128 -10.95 5.91 1.88
C VAL A 128 -10.86 7.31 1.30
N TRP A 129 -9.71 7.63 0.71
CA TRP A 129 -9.43 8.95 0.14
C TRP A 129 -8.68 8.84 -1.17
N ASN A 130 -9.05 9.68 -2.13
CA ASN A 130 -8.33 9.84 -3.37
C ASN A 130 -7.64 11.22 -3.40
N PRO A 131 -6.30 11.28 -3.35
CA PRO A 131 -5.55 12.54 -3.41
C PRO A 131 -5.74 13.32 -4.73
N THR A 132 -6.09 12.66 -5.83
CA THR A 132 -6.25 13.31 -7.14
C THR A 132 -7.60 14.01 -7.24
N THR A 133 -8.68 13.33 -6.82
CA THR A 133 -10.04 13.87 -6.88
C THR A 133 -10.43 14.65 -5.63
N GLN A 134 -9.65 14.53 -4.54
CA GLN A 134 -9.94 15.09 -3.22
C GLN A 134 -11.25 14.55 -2.60
N CYS A 135 -11.83 13.48 -3.16
CA CYS A 135 -12.98 12.81 -2.58
C CYS A 135 -12.54 11.88 -1.44
N SER A 136 -13.35 11.83 -0.39
CA SER A 136 -13.15 10.94 0.75
C SER A 136 -14.46 10.32 1.22
N ARG A 137 -14.40 9.12 1.78
CA ARG A 137 -15.54 8.43 2.40
C ARG A 137 -15.13 7.83 3.73
N GLU A 138 -15.83 8.23 4.79
CA GLU A 138 -15.68 7.63 6.12
C GLU A 138 -16.53 6.36 6.21
N ILE A 139 -15.97 5.34 6.86
CA ILE A 139 -16.55 4.01 7.03
C ILE A 139 -16.46 3.67 8.51
N SER A 140 -17.52 3.07 9.06
CA SER A 140 -17.52 2.55 10.43
C SER A 140 -16.44 1.46 10.57
N ASP A 141 -15.71 1.49 11.68
CA ASP A 141 -14.73 0.45 12.00
C ASP A 141 -15.43 -0.70 12.75
N PRO A 142 -15.53 -1.91 12.18
CA PRO A 142 -16.19 -3.04 12.82
C PRO A 142 -15.49 -3.49 14.11
N HIS A 143 -14.25 -3.04 14.35
CA HIS A 143 -13.59 -3.21 15.64
C HIS A 143 -14.43 -2.69 16.81
N ARG A 144 -15.26 -1.66 16.60
CA ARG A 144 -16.14 -1.07 17.62
C ARG A 144 -17.33 -1.95 17.98
N ASP A 145 -17.70 -2.88 17.11
CA ASP A 145 -18.86 -3.77 17.33
C ASP A 145 -18.54 -4.85 18.37
N HIS A 146 -17.25 -4.99 18.73
CA HIS A 146 -16.79 -5.95 19.71
C HIS A 146 -16.28 -5.21 20.95
N GLY A 147 -16.81 -5.57 22.13
CA GLY A 147 -16.30 -5.03 23.40
C GLY A 147 -14.81 -5.36 23.65
N ARG A 148 -14.27 -6.37 22.95
CA ARG A 148 -12.84 -6.73 22.87
C ARG A 148 -12.51 -7.28 21.49
N SER A 149 -11.35 -6.91 20.95
CA SER A 149 -10.83 -7.43 19.70
C SER A 149 -9.31 -7.49 19.77
N PHE A 150 -8.76 -8.65 19.47
CA PHE A 150 -7.33 -8.96 19.55
C PHE A 150 -6.75 -9.14 18.15
N PHE A 151 -5.56 -8.60 17.97
CA PHE A 151 -4.77 -8.67 16.73
C PHE A 151 -5.57 -8.26 15.48
N PRO A 152 -6.20 -7.06 15.45
CA PRO A 152 -7.02 -6.67 14.32
C PRO A 152 -6.17 -6.37 13.07
N VAL A 153 -6.34 -7.18 12.05
CA VAL A 153 -5.71 -7.03 10.74
C VAL A 153 -6.72 -6.54 9.71
N TYR A 154 -6.22 -5.83 8.70
CA TYR A 154 -7.06 -5.25 7.66
C TYR A 154 -6.44 -5.49 6.28
N GLY A 155 -7.28 -5.41 5.27
CA GLY A 155 -6.88 -5.37 3.86
C GLY A 155 -7.75 -4.39 3.10
N PHE A 156 -7.21 -3.80 2.04
CA PHE A 156 -7.94 -2.86 1.19
C PHE A 156 -7.61 -3.10 -0.28
N GLY A 157 -8.65 -3.12 -1.11
CA GLY A 157 -8.48 -3.29 -2.54
C GLY A 157 -9.75 -3.09 -3.33
N TYR A 158 -9.62 -3.04 -4.65
CA TYR A 158 -10.76 -2.93 -5.56
C TYR A 158 -11.43 -4.29 -5.79
N VAL A 159 -12.71 -4.24 -6.12
CA VAL A 159 -13.45 -5.41 -6.62
C VAL A 159 -13.27 -5.48 -8.14
N PRO A 160 -12.74 -6.58 -8.71
CA PRO A 160 -12.48 -6.69 -10.14
C PRO A 160 -13.68 -6.35 -11.02
N ASN A 161 -13.41 -5.72 -12.18
CA ASN A 161 -14.40 -5.35 -13.19
C ASN A 161 -15.57 -4.51 -12.65
N SER A 162 -15.30 -3.71 -11.61
CA SER A 162 -16.29 -2.86 -10.97
C SER A 162 -15.65 -1.54 -10.55
N ASP A 163 -16.47 -0.54 -10.21
CA ASP A 163 -16.06 0.71 -9.57
C ASP A 163 -16.04 0.64 -8.03
N ALA A 164 -16.24 -0.57 -7.47
CA ALA A 164 -16.31 -0.79 -6.04
C ALA A 164 -14.93 -1.12 -5.45
N TYR A 165 -14.78 -0.82 -4.17
CA TYR A 165 -13.68 -1.32 -3.35
C TYR A 165 -14.24 -2.05 -2.14
N THR A 166 -13.34 -2.82 -1.54
CA THR A 166 -13.60 -3.58 -0.32
C THR A 166 -12.58 -3.24 0.75
N VAL A 167 -13.04 -3.29 2.00
CA VAL A 167 -12.19 -3.31 3.18
C VAL A 167 -12.44 -4.62 3.88
N ILE A 168 -11.38 -5.35 4.18
CA ILE A 168 -11.43 -6.59 4.96
C ILE A 168 -10.94 -6.28 6.36
N HIS A 169 -11.59 -6.87 7.34
CA HIS A 169 -11.18 -6.84 8.74
C HIS A 169 -11.23 -8.27 9.29
N MET A 170 -10.19 -8.65 10.02
CA MET A 170 -10.13 -9.90 10.76
C MET A 170 -9.58 -9.68 12.15
N CYS A 171 -10.14 -10.35 13.15
CA CYS A 171 -9.62 -10.32 14.51
C CYS A 171 -10.05 -11.57 15.30
N LYS A 172 -9.42 -11.79 16.44
CA LYS A 172 -9.96 -12.69 17.48
C LYS A 172 -10.79 -11.90 18.48
N ARG A 173 -11.88 -12.47 19.01
CA ARG A 173 -12.70 -11.81 20.05
C ARG A 173 -12.16 -12.12 21.44
N ASP A 174 -11.54 -13.28 21.61
CA ASP A 174 -10.70 -13.66 22.74
C ASP A 174 -9.34 -14.20 22.24
N ILE A 175 -8.26 -14.00 23.00
CA ILE A 175 -6.93 -14.52 22.65
C ILE A 175 -6.96 -16.05 22.49
N ALA A 176 -7.79 -16.73 23.28
CA ALA A 176 -7.95 -18.19 23.25
C ALA A 176 -8.89 -18.70 22.14
N ASP A 177 -9.51 -17.82 21.35
CA ASP A 177 -10.41 -18.25 20.27
C ASP A 177 -9.65 -19.11 19.23
N ALA A 178 -10.24 -20.26 18.92
CA ALA A 178 -9.76 -21.15 17.85
C ALA A 178 -10.11 -20.64 16.45
N TYR A 179 -11.01 -19.65 16.37
CA TYR A 179 -11.54 -19.09 15.12
C TYR A 179 -11.27 -17.59 15.02
N VAL A 180 -11.37 -17.08 13.80
CA VAL A 180 -11.22 -15.68 13.45
C VAL A 180 -12.58 -15.10 13.08
N PHE A 181 -12.90 -13.95 13.66
CA PHE A 181 -14.02 -13.14 13.21
C PHE A 181 -13.61 -12.40 11.94
N PHE A 182 -14.47 -12.45 10.92
CA PHE A 182 -14.21 -11.83 9.63
C PHE A 182 -15.33 -10.86 9.26
N SER A 183 -14.94 -9.67 8.80
CA SER A 183 -15.84 -8.69 8.22
C SER A 183 -15.34 -8.19 6.88
N ARG A 184 -16.27 -7.96 5.95
CA ARG A 184 -15.98 -7.37 4.64
C ARG A 184 -16.95 -6.24 4.34
N TYR A 185 -16.41 -5.05 4.08
CA TYR A 185 -17.15 -3.91 3.57
C TYR A 185 -17.19 -3.92 2.05
N CYS A 186 -18.31 -3.52 1.45
CA CYS A 186 -18.41 -3.26 0.01
C CYS A 186 -18.90 -1.83 -0.22
N SER A 187 -18.09 -1.01 -0.92
CA SER A 187 -18.39 0.41 -1.12
C SER A 187 -19.66 0.68 -1.92
N ARG A 188 -20.07 -0.27 -2.79
CA ARG A 188 -21.30 -0.17 -3.56
C ARG A 188 -22.54 -0.37 -2.70
N ARG A 189 -22.50 -1.32 -1.77
CA ARG A 189 -23.61 -1.59 -0.83
C ARG A 189 -23.57 -0.67 0.39
N SER A 190 -22.42 -0.08 0.67
CA SER A 190 -22.17 0.74 1.87
C SER A 190 -22.48 0.02 3.18
N THR A 191 -22.24 -1.29 3.21
CA THR A 191 -22.54 -2.16 4.36
C THR A 191 -21.42 -3.17 4.59
N TRP A 192 -21.37 -3.67 5.82
CA TRP A 192 -20.50 -4.76 6.23
C TRP A 192 -21.24 -6.10 6.13
N PHE A 193 -20.52 -7.11 5.64
CA PHE A 193 -20.84 -8.52 5.80
C PHE A 193 -19.98 -9.10 6.93
N HIS A 194 -20.55 -10.00 7.73
CA HIS A 194 -19.87 -10.61 8.87
C HIS A 194 -19.95 -12.14 8.80
N CYS A 195 -18.81 -12.81 9.01
CA CYS A 195 -18.70 -14.24 9.29
C CYS A 195 -18.19 -14.42 10.72
N VAL A 196 -18.94 -15.17 11.51
CA VAL A 196 -18.50 -15.67 12.81
C VAL A 196 -17.92 -17.07 12.59
N ASP A 197 -16.81 -17.38 13.24
CA ASP A 197 -16.15 -18.69 13.24
C ASP A 197 -15.48 -19.10 11.91
N CYS A 198 -14.80 -18.16 11.26
CA CYS A 198 -14.00 -18.40 10.06
C CYS A 198 -12.56 -18.86 10.44
N LEU A 199 -11.85 -19.54 9.53
CA LEU A 199 -10.41 -19.89 9.65
C LEU A 199 -10.01 -20.69 10.92
N PRO A 200 -10.55 -21.90 11.12
CA PRO A 200 -10.16 -22.74 12.27
C PRO A 200 -8.66 -23.05 12.26
N GLY A 201 -8.01 -22.91 13.42
CA GLY A 201 -6.60 -23.28 13.60
C GLY A 201 -5.59 -22.25 13.08
N VAL A 202 -6.06 -21.08 12.62
CA VAL A 202 -5.19 -19.92 12.40
C VAL A 202 -4.88 -19.26 13.75
N GLU A 203 -3.62 -19.35 14.17
CA GLU A 203 -3.17 -18.78 15.44
C GLU A 203 -2.99 -17.26 15.33
N LYS A 204 -2.19 -16.82 14.35
CA LYS A 204 -1.80 -15.41 14.16
C LYS A 204 -1.77 -15.07 12.68
N ILE A 205 -2.15 -13.83 12.36
CA ILE A 205 -2.14 -13.26 11.01
C ILE A 205 -1.29 -11.99 11.05
N ASP A 206 -0.30 -11.90 10.17
CA ASP A 206 0.56 -10.72 10.05
C ASP A 206 -0.31 -9.49 9.70
N PRO A 207 -0.05 -8.31 10.29
CA PRO A 207 -0.85 -7.12 10.02
C PRO A 207 -0.66 -6.56 8.60
N ASN A 208 0.44 -6.90 7.91
CA ASN A 208 0.67 -6.45 6.54
C ASN A 208 -0.11 -7.32 5.58
N SER A 209 -0.75 -6.65 4.62
CA SER A 209 -1.50 -7.30 3.56
C SER A 209 -1.03 -6.83 2.20
N VAL A 210 -1.17 -7.72 1.21
CA VAL A 210 -1.08 -7.36 -0.20
C VAL A 210 -2.41 -7.64 -0.84
N PHE A 211 -2.88 -6.71 -1.65
CA PHE A 211 -4.08 -6.89 -2.45
C PHE A 211 -3.71 -6.90 -3.92
N ASN A 212 -4.05 -7.98 -4.63
CA ASN A 212 -3.77 -8.13 -6.04
C ASN A 212 -4.94 -8.80 -6.73
N ASN A 213 -5.40 -8.24 -7.85
CA ASN A 213 -6.44 -8.82 -8.71
C ASN A 213 -7.70 -9.33 -7.96
N GLY A 214 -8.24 -8.53 -7.02
CA GLY A 214 -9.45 -8.92 -6.29
C GLY A 214 -9.23 -9.88 -5.13
N GLN A 215 -7.98 -10.17 -4.79
CA GLN A 215 -7.61 -11.12 -3.76
C GLN A 215 -6.70 -10.44 -2.73
N ALA A 216 -6.95 -10.72 -1.46
CA ALA A 216 -6.20 -10.18 -0.35
C ALA A 216 -5.36 -11.28 0.30
N TYR A 217 -4.11 -10.97 0.62
CA TYR A 217 -3.11 -11.93 1.07
C TYR A 217 -2.47 -11.48 2.37
N TRP A 218 -2.29 -12.42 3.29
CA TRP A 218 -1.59 -12.25 4.56
C TRP A 218 -0.67 -13.43 4.83
N ILE A 219 0.35 -13.23 5.65
CA ILE A 219 1.15 -14.33 6.18
C ILE A 219 0.49 -14.79 7.48
N THR A 220 0.31 -16.10 7.64
CA THR A 220 -0.02 -16.67 8.94
C THR A 220 1.24 -17.19 9.61
N GLY A 221 1.24 -17.17 10.94
CA GLY A 221 2.38 -17.63 11.73
C GLY A 221 1.96 -18.27 13.03
N THR A 222 2.95 -18.89 13.67
CA THR A 222 2.83 -19.54 14.98
C THR A 222 4.01 -19.15 15.87
N GLY A 223 3.88 -19.42 17.18
CA GLY A 223 4.92 -19.12 18.16
C GLY A 223 5.03 -17.63 18.49
N ASP A 224 5.94 -17.27 19.40
CA ASP A 224 6.05 -15.89 19.92
C ASP A 224 6.42 -14.89 18.82
N SER A 225 5.76 -13.73 18.83
CA SER A 225 6.02 -12.64 17.88
C SER A 225 6.08 -13.05 16.39
N TYR A 226 5.24 -14.00 15.95
CA TYR A 226 5.21 -14.54 14.59
C TYR A 226 6.51 -15.26 14.16
N ALA A 227 7.27 -15.80 15.12
CA ALA A 227 8.60 -16.36 14.88
C ALA A 227 8.65 -17.44 13.78
N THR A 228 7.56 -18.18 13.57
CA THR A 228 7.51 -19.21 12.53
C THR A 228 6.41 -18.90 11.52
N PRO A 229 6.75 -18.49 10.28
CA PRO A 229 5.76 -18.36 9.20
C PRO A 229 5.21 -19.75 8.86
N LYS A 230 3.90 -19.85 8.66
CA LYS A 230 3.22 -21.13 8.37
C LYS A 230 2.71 -21.17 6.94
N SER A 231 2.03 -20.13 6.50
CA SER A 231 1.37 -20.11 5.20
C SER A 231 1.11 -18.69 4.71
N VAL A 232 0.73 -18.59 3.44
CA VAL A 232 0.07 -17.43 2.86
C VAL A 232 -1.43 -17.69 2.83
N LEU A 233 -2.18 -16.92 3.61
CA LEU A 233 -3.63 -16.91 3.61
C LEU A 233 -4.13 -15.98 2.49
N CYS A 234 -5.08 -16.45 1.70
CA CYS A 234 -5.75 -15.67 0.68
C CYS A 234 -7.26 -15.60 0.94
N TYR A 235 -7.84 -14.43 0.75
CA TYR A 235 -9.28 -14.25 0.60
C TYR A 235 -9.61 -13.77 -0.82
N SER A 236 -10.49 -14.50 -1.51
CA SER A 236 -11.00 -14.11 -2.83
C SER A 236 -12.29 -13.33 -2.68
N VAL A 237 -12.34 -12.11 -3.24
CA VAL A 237 -13.57 -11.30 -3.22
C VAL A 237 -14.61 -11.84 -4.21
N GLU A 238 -14.17 -12.45 -5.31
CA GLU A 238 -15.03 -13.03 -6.33
C GLU A 238 -15.69 -14.31 -5.83
N ASP A 239 -14.88 -15.23 -5.30
CA ASP A 239 -15.35 -16.53 -4.79
C ASP A 239 -15.91 -16.44 -3.36
N GLU A 240 -15.78 -15.28 -2.72
CA GLU A 240 -16.13 -15.00 -1.33
C GLU A 240 -15.59 -16.06 -0.34
N SER A 241 -14.41 -16.62 -0.61
CA SER A 241 -13.86 -17.76 0.11
C SER A 241 -12.37 -17.58 0.46
N PHE A 242 -11.92 -18.37 1.43
CA PHE A 242 -10.53 -18.42 1.87
C PHE A 242 -9.80 -19.62 1.27
N SER A 243 -8.51 -19.44 1.00
CA SER A 243 -7.57 -20.50 0.66
C SER A 243 -6.23 -20.24 1.35
N GLU A 244 -5.44 -21.29 1.53
CA GLU A 244 -4.16 -21.21 2.24
C GLU A 244 -3.09 -21.98 1.46
N VAL A 245 -1.89 -21.42 1.38
CA VAL A 245 -0.74 -22.06 0.72
C VAL A 245 0.40 -22.13 1.71
N SER A 246 0.87 -23.34 2.02
CA SER A 246 1.96 -23.54 2.97
C SER A 246 3.26 -22.87 2.48
N ILE A 247 3.97 -22.23 3.41
CA ILE A 247 5.28 -21.65 3.12
C ILE A 247 6.31 -22.79 3.07
N PRO A 248 7.05 -22.98 1.97
CA PRO A 248 8.03 -24.06 1.86
C PRO A 248 9.16 -23.90 2.89
N VAL A 249 9.74 -25.01 3.34
CA VAL A 249 10.87 -25.01 4.29
C VAL A 249 12.04 -24.15 3.78
N GLY A 250 12.31 -24.18 2.48
CA GLY A 250 13.35 -23.37 1.83
C GLY A 250 13.08 -21.86 1.84
N ALA A 251 11.86 -21.43 2.20
CA ALA A 251 11.44 -20.05 2.33
C ALA A 251 11.39 -19.57 3.79
N ILE A 252 11.76 -20.39 4.77
CA ILE A 252 11.77 -20.02 6.19
C ILE A 252 13.08 -19.29 6.53
N TYR A 253 13.00 -17.98 6.74
CA TYR A 253 14.10 -17.09 7.13
C TYR A 253 13.71 -16.32 8.41
N THR A 254 14.47 -15.29 8.78
CA THR A 254 14.15 -14.47 9.96
C THR A 254 13.07 -13.42 9.71
N ILE A 255 12.89 -12.97 8.46
CA ILE A 255 11.91 -11.93 8.11
C ILE A 255 11.20 -12.32 6.82
N HIS A 256 9.89 -12.08 6.78
CA HIS A 256 9.01 -12.38 5.65
C HIS A 256 8.10 -11.20 5.37
N ASN A 257 8.04 -10.80 4.11
CA ASN A 257 7.10 -9.77 3.66
C ASN A 257 6.36 -10.28 2.43
N LEU A 258 5.08 -9.92 2.31
CA LEU A 258 4.36 -10.03 1.04
C LEU A 258 4.52 -8.73 0.26
N LEU A 259 4.66 -8.87 -1.05
CA LEU A 259 4.73 -7.75 -1.98
C LEU A 259 4.24 -8.16 -3.37
N THR A 260 4.16 -7.19 -4.28
CA THR A 260 3.91 -7.45 -5.70
C THR A 260 5.23 -7.35 -6.47
N HIS A 261 5.58 -8.39 -7.22
CA HIS A 261 6.77 -8.44 -8.08
C HIS A 261 6.41 -9.08 -9.41
N LYS A 262 6.70 -8.40 -10.53
CA LYS A 262 6.30 -8.82 -11.89
C LYS A 262 4.80 -9.15 -12.00
N GLU A 263 3.98 -8.26 -11.45
CA GLU A 263 2.50 -8.38 -11.39
C GLU A 263 1.95 -9.59 -10.62
N LYS A 264 2.81 -10.38 -9.99
CA LYS A 264 2.46 -11.51 -9.13
C LYS A 264 2.59 -11.14 -7.66
N VAL A 265 1.82 -11.81 -6.82
CA VAL A 265 2.07 -11.81 -5.38
C VAL A 265 3.32 -12.63 -5.10
N ALA A 266 4.21 -12.08 -4.29
CA ALA A 266 5.47 -12.70 -3.94
C ALA A 266 5.70 -12.64 -2.44
N LEU A 267 6.31 -13.72 -1.92
CA LEU A 267 6.88 -13.78 -0.58
C LEU A 267 8.38 -13.44 -0.70
N LEU A 268 8.80 -12.37 -0.04
CA LEU A 268 10.21 -12.03 0.17
C LEU A 268 10.65 -12.57 1.53
N ALA A 269 11.43 -13.64 1.51
CA ALA A 269 12.01 -14.23 2.71
C ALA A 269 13.50 -13.87 2.79
N HIS A 270 13.94 -13.32 3.93
CA HIS A 270 15.31 -12.85 4.05
C HIS A 270 15.87 -12.88 5.47
N THR A 271 17.20 -12.90 5.53
CA THR A 271 17.96 -12.82 6.77
C THR A 271 19.22 -11.98 6.57
N HIS A 272 19.66 -11.37 7.66
CA HIS A 272 20.90 -10.63 7.72
C HIS A 272 21.79 -11.28 8.77
N ASN A 273 22.97 -11.76 8.35
CA ASN A 273 23.95 -12.36 9.23
C ASN A 273 25.34 -11.71 9.03
N GLU A 274 26.34 -12.21 9.73
CA GLU A 274 27.73 -11.72 9.67
C GLU A 274 28.35 -11.79 8.25
N PHE A 275 27.83 -12.66 7.38
CA PHE A 275 28.30 -12.85 6.01
C PHE A 275 27.57 -11.96 4.99
N GLY A 276 26.54 -11.23 5.43
CA GLY A 276 25.78 -10.28 4.63
C GLY A 276 24.28 -10.60 4.60
N TYR A 277 23.61 -9.99 3.64
CA TYR A 277 22.18 -10.15 3.39
C TYR A 277 21.92 -11.31 2.44
N VAL A 278 21.00 -12.20 2.79
CA VAL A 278 20.53 -13.30 1.92
C VAL A 278 19.02 -13.22 1.83
N ALA A 279 18.51 -13.26 0.60
CA ALA A 279 17.08 -13.22 0.34
C ALA A 279 16.68 -14.20 -0.77
N ALA A 280 15.44 -14.68 -0.66
CA ALA A 280 14.77 -15.46 -1.67
C ALA A 280 13.40 -14.84 -1.96
N ILE A 281 13.06 -14.78 -3.24
CA ILE A 281 11.75 -14.34 -3.71
C ILE A 281 11.01 -15.59 -4.17
N TRP A 282 9.80 -15.78 -3.67
CA TRP A 282 8.91 -16.87 -4.03
C TRP A 282 7.65 -16.30 -4.64
N HIS A 283 7.36 -16.65 -5.89
CA HIS A 283 6.12 -16.25 -6.55
C HIS A 283 5.00 -17.21 -6.17
N LEU A 284 3.82 -16.64 -5.90
CA LEU A 284 2.60 -17.42 -5.81
C LEU A 284 2.12 -17.72 -7.24
N ASN A 285 2.14 -18.99 -7.60
CA ASN A 285 1.74 -19.51 -8.92
C ASN A 285 0.65 -20.58 -8.75
N GLU A 286 0.10 -21.04 -9.86
CA GLU A 286 -0.80 -22.19 -9.93
C GLU A 286 -0.08 -23.33 -10.65
N ASP A 287 -0.19 -24.54 -10.09
CA ASP A 287 0.34 -25.76 -10.69
C ASP A 287 -0.55 -26.24 -11.85
N ALA A 288 -0.14 -27.32 -12.53
CA ALA A 288 -0.89 -27.90 -13.65
C ALA A 288 -2.30 -28.39 -13.27
N ASN A 289 -2.57 -28.59 -11.97
CA ASN A 289 -3.87 -29.01 -11.43
C ASN A 289 -4.70 -27.82 -10.94
N GLY A 290 -4.20 -26.59 -11.06
CA GLY A 290 -4.84 -25.37 -10.56
C GLY A 290 -4.66 -25.13 -9.06
N ASN A 291 -3.79 -25.87 -8.38
CA ASN A 291 -3.49 -25.62 -6.98
C ASN A 291 -2.48 -24.50 -6.85
N ARG A 292 -2.67 -23.63 -5.87
CA ARG A 292 -1.74 -22.55 -5.60
C ARG A 292 -0.50 -23.06 -4.89
N ILE A 293 0.66 -22.66 -5.37
CA ILE A 293 1.97 -23.05 -4.85
C ILE A 293 2.92 -21.85 -4.79
N LEU A 294 3.86 -21.89 -3.84
CA LEU A 294 4.96 -20.95 -3.77
C LEU A 294 6.18 -21.54 -4.47
N GLU A 295 6.59 -20.92 -5.57
CA GLU A 295 7.76 -21.34 -6.34
C GLU A 295 8.88 -20.32 -6.20
N GLN A 296 10.10 -20.80 -5.92
CA GLN A 296 11.25 -19.91 -5.80
C GLN A 296 11.56 -19.29 -7.16
N TYR A 297 11.42 -17.97 -7.27
CA TYR A 297 11.77 -17.22 -8.46
C TYR A 297 13.28 -16.98 -8.52
N CYS A 298 13.85 -16.44 -7.45
CA CYS A 298 15.28 -16.21 -7.36
C CYS A 298 15.77 -16.24 -5.91
N ARG A 299 17.07 -16.47 -5.75
CA ARG A 299 17.78 -16.30 -4.49
C ARG A 299 19.05 -15.53 -4.76
N PHE A 300 19.34 -14.55 -3.92
CA PHE A 300 20.52 -13.72 -4.06
C PHE A 300 21.13 -13.42 -2.69
N ALA A 301 22.41 -13.06 -2.71
CA ALA A 301 23.15 -12.65 -1.54
C ALA A 301 23.92 -11.36 -1.86
N SER A 302 23.96 -10.43 -0.91
CA SER A 302 24.67 -9.18 -1.06
C SER A 302 25.33 -8.77 0.23
N ARG A 303 26.62 -8.45 0.17
CA ARG A 303 27.35 -7.82 1.29
C ARG A 303 27.11 -6.32 1.37
N SER A 304 26.57 -5.74 0.29
CA SER A 304 26.34 -4.29 0.20
C SER A 304 25.03 -3.88 0.85
N ILE A 305 24.02 -4.77 0.89
CA ILE A 305 22.74 -4.54 1.54
C ILE A 305 22.92 -4.74 3.03
N ARG A 306 22.75 -3.65 3.79
CA ARG A 306 22.79 -3.69 5.27
C ARG A 306 21.44 -3.35 5.87
N GLU A 307 20.48 -2.99 5.03
CA GLU A 307 19.19 -2.43 5.40
C GLU A 307 18.08 -3.38 4.99
N ASN A 308 17.00 -3.39 5.76
CA ASN A 308 15.84 -4.20 5.42
C ASN A 308 15.16 -3.62 4.17
N PRO A 309 14.96 -4.40 3.11
CA PRO A 309 14.16 -3.95 2.00
C PRO A 309 12.69 -3.83 2.40
N ILE A 310 11.99 -2.93 1.72
CA ILE A 310 10.58 -2.68 2.04
C ILE A 310 9.65 -3.13 0.92
N GLN A 311 10.02 -2.90 -0.34
CA GLN A 311 9.15 -3.25 -1.47
C GLN A 311 9.94 -3.31 -2.79
N PHE A 312 9.28 -3.81 -3.83
CA PHE A 312 9.76 -3.74 -5.21
C PHE A 312 9.10 -2.59 -5.96
N VAL A 313 9.89 -1.93 -6.80
CA VAL A 313 9.38 -1.08 -7.88
C VAL A 313 9.92 -1.65 -9.18
N ASP A 314 8.98 -2.16 -9.97
CA ASP A 314 9.23 -2.87 -11.22
C ASP A 314 10.08 -4.13 -11.00
N GLU A 315 11.36 -4.13 -11.36
CA GLU A 315 12.28 -5.26 -11.11
C GLU A 315 13.25 -5.00 -9.95
N ASN A 316 13.28 -3.77 -9.44
CA ASN A 316 14.29 -3.34 -8.50
C ASN A 316 13.78 -3.28 -7.07
N LEU A 317 14.67 -3.60 -6.14
CA LEU A 317 14.39 -3.63 -4.72
C LEU A 317 14.63 -2.25 -4.11
N LEU A 318 13.62 -1.69 -3.45
CA LEU A 318 13.77 -0.45 -2.71
C LEU A 318 14.28 -0.71 -1.30
N LEU A 319 15.47 -0.17 -1.04
CA LEU A 319 16.12 -0.16 0.25
C LEU A 319 15.89 1.18 0.91
N LEU A 320 15.56 1.13 2.20
CA LEU A 320 15.36 2.32 3.00
C LEU A 320 16.38 2.37 4.11
N VAL A 321 17.21 3.39 4.06
CA VAL A 321 18.18 3.66 5.12
C VAL A 321 17.64 4.79 5.98
N ASN A 322 17.50 4.52 7.27
CA ASN A 322 17.23 5.55 8.27
C ASN A 322 18.54 5.85 9.01
N ASN A 323 19.30 6.81 8.51
CA ASN A 323 20.59 7.19 9.09
C ASN A 323 20.42 8.42 9.98
N SER A 324 20.77 8.33 11.26
CA SER A 324 21.09 9.50 12.06
C SER A 324 22.55 9.88 11.78
N LYS A 325 22.79 10.95 11.03
CA LYS A 325 24.14 11.53 10.91
C LYS A 325 24.23 12.77 11.79
N GLU A 326 25.24 12.84 12.64
CA GLU A 326 25.72 14.10 13.19
C GLU A 326 26.57 14.75 12.09
N ARG A 327 26.17 15.92 11.56
CA ARG A 327 27.11 16.78 10.82
C ARG A 327 27.53 17.88 11.78
N GLU A 328 28.83 17.96 12.04
CA GLU A 328 29.48 19.09 12.69
C GLU A 328 29.39 20.33 11.79
N LEU A 329 28.23 21.00 11.77
CA LEU A 329 28.09 22.34 11.24
C LEU A 329 27.53 23.22 12.35
N LEU A 330 28.43 23.69 13.22
CA LEU A 330 28.34 24.80 14.19
C LEU A 330 27.07 24.97 15.07
N VAL A 331 26.10 24.08 15.02
CA VAL A 331 25.02 23.94 16.01
C VAL A 331 24.62 22.46 16.04
N ASN A 332 24.68 21.84 17.23
CA ASN A 332 24.36 20.42 17.51
C ASN A 332 22.93 20.04 17.07
N TYR A 333 22.71 19.77 15.78
CA TYR A 333 21.44 19.22 15.28
C TYR A 333 21.65 17.82 14.71
N ARG A 334 20.99 16.83 15.31
CA ARG A 334 20.82 15.50 14.72
C ARG A 334 19.74 15.58 13.66
N TYR A 335 20.05 15.19 12.43
CA TYR A 335 19.05 14.98 11.39
C TYR A 335 18.97 13.48 11.09
N ARG A 336 17.77 13.00 10.77
CA ARG A 336 17.59 11.69 10.16
C ARG A 336 17.47 11.87 8.66
N GLU A 337 18.28 11.11 7.96
CA GLU A 337 18.20 10.97 6.52
C GLU A 337 17.41 9.72 6.19
N LEU A 338 16.38 9.90 5.37
CA LEU A 338 15.77 8.81 4.62
C LEU A 338 16.47 8.76 3.27
N VAL A 339 17.10 7.64 3.02
CA VAL A 339 17.74 7.37 1.74
C VAL A 339 16.98 6.24 1.10
N LEU A 340 16.28 6.54 0.01
CA LEU A 340 15.69 5.55 -0.87
C LEU A 340 16.74 5.17 -1.90
N THR A 341 17.17 3.93 -1.85
CA THR A 341 18.15 3.38 -2.80
C THR A 341 17.49 2.24 -3.55
N GLU A 342 17.65 2.25 -4.85
CA GLU A 342 17.31 1.13 -5.72
C GLU A 342 18.46 0.12 -5.72
N TYR A 343 18.13 -1.15 -5.55
CA TYR A 343 19.06 -2.25 -5.72
C TYR A 343 18.65 -3.09 -6.91
N ASP A 344 19.47 -3.05 -7.96
CA ASP A 344 19.35 -3.92 -9.11
C ASP A 344 19.87 -5.31 -8.72
N ILE A 345 18.96 -6.28 -8.72
CA ILE A 345 19.28 -7.66 -8.32
C ILE A 345 20.13 -8.36 -9.39
N GLU A 346 19.92 -8.04 -10.66
CA GLU A 346 20.61 -8.67 -11.79
C GLU A 346 22.07 -8.24 -11.86
N HIS A 347 22.33 -6.94 -11.73
CA HIS A 347 23.68 -6.37 -11.82
C HIS A 347 24.37 -6.18 -10.47
N GLY A 348 23.63 -6.32 -9.36
CA GLY A 348 24.16 -6.15 -8.00
C GLY A 348 24.56 -4.71 -7.66
N THR A 349 23.99 -3.72 -8.36
CA THR A 349 24.33 -2.31 -8.24
C THR A 349 23.32 -1.54 -7.38
N LYS A 350 23.80 -0.51 -6.67
CA LYS A 350 22.98 0.40 -5.86
C LYS A 350 22.89 1.77 -6.53
N ASN A 351 21.68 2.23 -6.82
CA ASN A 351 21.43 3.55 -7.35
C ASN A 351 20.67 4.39 -6.32
N LEU A 352 21.21 5.56 -5.96
CA LEU A 352 20.50 6.50 -5.10
C LEU A 352 19.32 7.09 -5.87
N LEU A 353 18.10 6.84 -5.41
CA LEU A 353 16.90 7.43 -5.99
C LEU A 353 16.59 8.77 -5.34
N VAL A 354 16.38 8.75 -4.01
CA VAL A 354 15.94 9.91 -3.26
C VAL A 354 16.71 9.99 -1.95
N ARG A 355 17.20 11.20 -1.65
CA ARG A 355 17.72 11.54 -0.34
C ARG A 355 16.88 12.65 0.26
N ARG A 356 16.34 12.40 1.45
CA ARG A 356 15.64 13.40 2.25
C ARG A 356 16.29 13.48 3.60
N ALA A 357 16.51 14.70 4.07
CA ALA A 357 16.92 14.99 5.44
C ALA A 357 15.81 15.84 6.06
N TRP A 358 15.23 15.35 7.15
CA TRP A 358 14.30 16.17 7.92
C TRP A 358 15.08 16.91 8.99
N ARG A 359 14.94 18.22 8.98
CA ARG A 359 15.46 19.11 9.99
C ARG A 359 14.28 19.59 10.82
N TYR A 360 14.15 19.09 12.05
CA TYR A 360 13.18 19.63 13.00
C TYR A 360 13.93 20.29 14.15
N PRO A 361 13.86 21.63 14.28
CA PRO A 361 14.57 22.36 15.33
C PRO A 361 14.05 22.11 16.74
N GLU A 362 12.81 21.61 16.89
CA GLU A 362 12.06 21.71 18.16
C GLU A 362 11.83 20.37 18.88
N THR A 363 12.02 19.22 18.23
CA THR A 363 11.86 17.91 18.89
C THR A 363 13.00 16.94 18.55
N PRO A 364 13.73 16.41 19.54
CA PRO A 364 14.86 15.49 19.33
C PRO A 364 14.41 14.04 19.03
N HIS A 365 13.12 13.80 18.79
CA HIS A 365 12.58 12.45 18.64
C HIS A 365 12.90 11.86 17.27
N PRO A 366 13.31 10.58 17.20
CA PRO A 366 13.65 9.94 15.94
C PRO A 366 12.41 9.77 15.05
N ILE A 367 12.52 10.24 13.81
CA ILE A 367 11.57 9.94 12.74
C ILE A 367 11.68 8.46 12.34
N THR A 368 10.53 7.80 12.21
CA THR A 368 10.38 6.39 11.84
C THR A 368 9.47 6.28 10.63
N VAL A 369 9.90 5.54 9.59
CA VAL A 369 9.00 5.17 8.50
C VAL A 369 8.12 4.03 8.97
N ARG A 370 6.81 4.28 8.96
CA ARG A 370 5.77 3.35 9.38
C ARG A 370 5.37 2.41 8.26
N SER A 371 5.30 2.92 7.04
CA SER A 371 4.88 2.16 5.87
C SER A 371 5.46 2.77 4.60
N THR A 372 5.68 1.93 3.59
CA THR A 372 6.10 2.34 2.25
C THR A 372 5.32 1.50 1.25
N LEU A 373 4.63 2.15 0.32
CA LEU A 373 3.70 1.50 -0.61
C LEU A 373 3.89 2.08 -2.02
N LYS A 374 3.83 1.26 -3.06
CA LYS A 374 3.72 1.75 -4.45
C LYS A 374 2.41 2.53 -4.57
N TYR A 375 2.49 3.73 -5.11
CA TYR A 375 1.35 4.60 -5.35
C TYR A 375 1.34 5.03 -6.82
N PHE A 376 0.15 5.18 -7.36
CA PHE A 376 -0.04 5.75 -8.68
C PHE A 376 -1.27 6.62 -8.63
N ALA A 377 -1.18 7.81 -9.23
CA ALA A 377 -2.29 8.75 -9.23
C ALA A 377 -3.44 8.19 -10.07
N GLY A 378 -4.68 8.43 -9.62
CA GLY A 378 -5.83 7.77 -10.19
C GLY A 378 -7.14 8.52 -10.03
N MET A 379 -8.07 8.30 -10.96
CA MET A 379 -9.39 8.92 -10.99
C MET A 379 -10.49 8.01 -10.41
N PHE A 380 -10.11 6.89 -9.81
CA PHE A 380 -11.06 5.89 -9.34
C PHE A 380 -11.99 6.46 -8.25
N PRO A 381 -13.29 6.17 -8.28
CA PRO A 381 -14.24 6.68 -7.30
C PRO A 381 -13.92 6.25 -5.86
N VAL A 382 -14.37 7.08 -4.91
CA VAL A 382 -14.28 6.87 -3.45
C VAL A 382 -15.66 6.64 -2.86
#